data_AF-A0A914LIY0-F1
#
_entry.id   AF-A0A914LIY0-F1
#
_cell.length_a   1.000
_cell.length_b   1.000
_cell.length_c   1.000
_cell.angle_alpha   90.00
_cell.angle_beta   90.00
_cell.angle_gamma   90.00
#
_symmetry.space_group_name_H-M   'P 1'
#
loop_
_entity.id
_entity.type
_entity.pdbx_description
1 polymer ?
#
loop_
_entity_poly.entity_id
_entity_poly.type
_entity_poly.pdbx_seq_one_letter_code
_entity_poly.pdbx_strand_id
1 'polypeptide(L)'
;MAKIQEICSSRKRRLYEIGNSGTIFARITMLKNTFKLGDDVIGRLDFPRDGINCLQTLIIAETVETNLLDDSKPENFCSHCKEHSITAFMEQTYFKLALPMTAVPCFTTEFVKIRWRIHFQFVITRDKLMSSFKNGQSLLADNLNIETVKWNLPINVLTCSPFNASLVCSNSDSTTFVI
;
A
#
# COMPACT_ATOMS: atom_id res chain seq x y z
N MET A 1 15.31 8.55 -25.36
CA MET A 1 14.31 8.67 -24.27
C MET A 1 13.51 7.38 -24.24
N ALA A 2 13.48 6.66 -23.12
CA ALA A 2 12.67 5.44 -22.99
C ALA A 2 11.18 5.81 -22.92
N LYS A 3 10.32 5.04 -23.57
CA LYS A 3 8.87 5.28 -23.57
C LYS A 3 8.33 4.96 -22.17
N ILE A 4 7.40 5.74 -21.61
CA ILE A 4 6.82 5.53 -20.26
C ILE A 4 6.38 4.07 -20.04
N GLN A 5 5.86 3.44 -21.10
CA GLN A 5 5.44 2.04 -21.10
C GLN A 5 6.60 1.07 -20.84
N GLU A 6 7.79 1.31 -21.39
CA GLU A 6 8.98 0.49 -21.17
C GLU A 6 9.40 0.55 -19.69
N ILE A 7 9.45 1.76 -19.12
CA ILE A 7 9.82 1.99 -17.72
C ILE A 7 8.83 1.26 -16.78
N CYS A 8 7.53 1.40 -17.02
CA CYS A 8 6.49 0.78 -16.20
C CYS A 8 6.34 -0.74 -16.43
N SER A 9 6.90 -1.25 -17.53
CA SER A 9 6.93 -2.69 -17.84
C SER A 9 8.12 -3.42 -17.23
N SER A 10 9.18 -2.69 -16.85
CA SER A 10 10.39 -3.26 -16.26
C SER A 10 10.09 -3.93 -14.92
N ARG A 11 10.36 -5.23 -14.84
CA ARG A 11 10.14 -6.03 -13.64
C ARG A 11 11.48 -6.35 -12.97
N LYS A 12 11.65 -5.87 -11.75
CA LYS A 12 12.75 -6.25 -10.85
C LYS A 12 12.16 -6.62 -9.51
N ARG A 13 12.37 -7.87 -9.09
CA ARG A 13 11.93 -8.35 -7.77
C ARG A 13 12.59 -7.51 -6.69
N ARG A 14 11.79 -7.01 -5.75
CA ARG A 14 12.20 -6.29 -4.54
C ARG A 14 11.56 -6.97 -3.36
N LEU A 15 12.39 -7.27 -2.36
CA LEU A 15 12.00 -7.89 -1.10
C LEU A 15 12.23 -6.89 0.02
N TYR A 16 11.24 -6.73 0.89
CA TYR A 16 11.30 -5.87 2.07
C TYR A 16 10.96 -6.72 3.29
N GLU A 17 11.83 -6.70 4.29
CA GLU A 17 11.59 -7.40 5.56
C GLU A 17 11.11 -6.39 6.60
N ILE A 18 9.96 -6.67 7.19
CA ILE A 18 9.32 -5.82 8.19
C ILE A 18 9.38 -6.56 9.52
N GLY A 19 10.03 -5.94 10.49
CA GLY A 19 10.23 -6.51 11.80
C GLY A 19 10.05 -5.51 12.93
N ASN A 20 9.94 -6.03 14.14
CA ASN A 20 9.91 -5.26 15.37
C ASN A 20 10.86 -5.90 16.39
N SER A 21 11.71 -5.08 17.02
CA SER A 21 12.73 -5.54 17.98
C SER A 21 13.61 -6.70 17.47
N GLY A 22 14.00 -6.64 16.19
CA GLY A 22 14.85 -7.66 15.56
C GLY A 22 14.12 -8.93 15.08
N THR A 23 12.81 -9.06 15.32
CA THR A 23 12.00 -10.19 14.84
C THR A 23 11.19 -9.79 13.62
N ILE A 24 11.32 -10.52 12.51
CA ILE A 24 10.58 -10.26 11.26
C ILE A 24 9.19 -10.88 11.36
N PHE A 25 8.15 -10.08 11.14
CA PHE A 25 6.76 -10.54 11.18
C PHE A 25 6.08 -10.52 9.80
N ALA A 26 6.62 -9.78 8.84
CA ALA A 26 6.12 -9.75 7.47
C ALA A 26 7.26 -9.56 6.46
N ARG A 27 7.16 -10.18 5.30
CA ARG A 27 7.99 -9.91 4.13
C ARG A 27 7.11 -9.45 2.98
N ILE A 28 7.51 -8.39 2.29
CA ILE A 28 6.79 -7.82 1.17
C ILE A 28 7.60 -8.04 -0.09
N THR A 29 7.00 -8.68 -1.09
CA THR A 29 7.61 -8.84 -2.42
C THR A 29 6.83 -8.03 -3.46
N MET A 30 7.54 -7.16 -4.18
CA MET A 30 7.00 -6.41 -5.32
C MET A 30 7.87 -6.62 -6.57
N LEU A 31 7.25 -6.64 -7.74
CA LEU A 31 7.96 -6.87 -9.01
C LEU A 31 8.32 -5.58 -9.75
N LYS A 32 7.76 -4.44 -9.36
CA LYS A 32 8.11 -3.12 -9.89
C LYS A 32 7.80 -2.06 -8.84
N ASN A 33 8.45 -0.90 -8.93
CA ASN A 33 8.17 0.25 -8.05
C ASN A 33 7.77 1.51 -8.83
N THR A 34 7.73 1.42 -10.16
CA THR A 34 7.32 2.50 -11.05
C THR A 34 6.05 2.07 -11.77
N PHE A 35 5.05 2.94 -11.71
CA PHE A 35 3.71 2.72 -12.20
C PHE A 35 3.29 3.94 -13.03
N LYS A 36 2.23 3.80 -13.79
CA LYS A 36 1.48 4.93 -14.35
C LYS A 36 0.12 5.02 -13.68
N LEU A 37 -0.51 6.18 -13.73
CA LEU A 37 -1.91 6.32 -13.34
C LEU A 37 -2.79 5.30 -14.10
N GLY A 38 -3.70 4.63 -13.40
CA GLY A 38 -4.48 3.51 -13.92
C GLY A 38 -3.82 2.13 -13.82
N ASP A 39 -2.56 2.03 -13.40
CA ASP A 39 -1.94 0.73 -13.13
C ASP A 39 -2.46 0.11 -11.83
N ASP A 40 -2.42 -1.22 -11.78
CA ASP A 40 -2.55 -1.99 -10.55
C ASP A 40 -1.18 -2.18 -9.88
N VAL A 41 -1.08 -1.75 -8.62
CA VAL A 41 0.04 -2.09 -7.74
C VAL A 41 -0.26 -3.42 -7.09
N ILE A 42 0.56 -4.43 -7.40
CA ILE A 42 0.41 -5.79 -6.88
C ILE A 42 1.65 -6.15 -6.07
N GLY A 43 1.42 -6.69 -4.88
CA GLY A 43 2.48 -7.23 -4.04
C GLY A 43 2.05 -8.49 -3.31
N ARG A 44 3.04 -9.24 -2.86
CA ARG A 44 2.89 -10.45 -2.03
C ARG A 44 3.33 -10.14 -0.61
N LEU A 45 2.58 -10.63 0.36
CA LEU A 45 2.90 -10.60 1.78
C LEU A 45 3.15 -12.03 2.25
N ASP A 46 4.30 -12.27 2.87
CA ASP A 46 4.64 -13.54 3.52
C ASP A 46 4.78 -13.31 5.04
N PHE A 47 4.22 -14.20 5.86
CA PHE A 47 4.19 -14.11 7.32
C PHE A 47 4.96 -15.28 7.93
N PRO A 48 6.21 -15.08 8.41
CA PRO A 48 7.06 -16.17 8.91
C PRO A 48 6.52 -16.86 10.18
N ARG A 49 5.72 -16.14 10.98
CA ARG A 49 5.19 -16.57 12.29
C ARG A 49 6.25 -16.98 13.32
N ASP A 50 7.45 -16.41 13.20
CA ASP A 50 8.52 -16.59 14.17
C ASP A 50 8.31 -15.63 15.35
N GLY A 51 7.43 -15.99 16.29
CA GLY A 51 7.22 -15.25 17.55
C GLY A 51 6.36 -13.97 17.48
N ILE A 52 6.05 -13.48 16.28
CA ILE A 52 5.09 -12.39 16.06
C ILE A 52 4.06 -12.84 15.01
N ASN A 53 2.78 -12.72 15.35
CA ASN A 53 1.65 -13.00 14.48
C ASN A 53 1.07 -11.71 13.93
N CYS A 54 0.87 -11.64 12.60
CA CYS A 54 0.14 -10.55 11.97
C CYS A 54 -1.34 -10.92 11.85
N LEU A 55 -2.20 -10.18 12.55
CA LEU A 55 -3.64 -10.41 12.62
C LEU A 55 -4.38 -9.79 11.45
N GLN A 56 -3.99 -8.57 11.06
CA GLN A 56 -4.66 -7.78 10.05
C GLN A 56 -3.67 -6.86 9.34
N THR A 57 -3.98 -6.52 8.09
CA THR A 57 -3.26 -5.53 7.30
C THR A 57 -4.20 -4.50 6.68
N LEU A 58 -3.76 -3.26 6.66
CA LEU A 58 -4.36 -2.17 5.90
C LEU A 58 -3.28 -1.55 5.02
N ILE A 59 -3.52 -1.51 3.72
CA ILE A 59 -2.55 -1.05 2.73
C ILE A 59 -3.21 0.05 1.92
N ILE A 60 -2.57 1.21 1.82
CA ILE A 60 -3.16 2.41 1.22
C ILE A 60 -2.17 3.00 0.22
N ALA A 61 -2.61 3.30 -1.00
CA ALA A 61 -1.85 4.14 -1.91
C ALA A 61 -2.19 5.61 -1.64
N GLU A 62 -1.18 6.44 -1.40
CA GLU A 62 -1.39 7.85 -1.09
C GLU A 62 -0.33 8.77 -1.72
N THR A 63 -0.76 9.97 -2.03
CA THR A 63 0.14 11.07 -2.40
C THR A 63 0.53 11.82 -1.15
N VAL A 64 1.79 12.23 -1.09
CA VAL A 64 2.33 13.10 -0.05
C VAL A 64 2.82 14.39 -0.72
N GLU A 65 2.30 15.50 -0.22
CA GLU A 65 2.67 16.85 -0.60
C GLU A 65 3.62 17.44 0.43
N THR A 66 4.79 17.84 -0.04
CA THR A 66 5.81 18.52 0.76
C THR A 66 5.99 19.93 0.23
N ASN A 67 5.87 20.93 1.12
CA ASN A 67 6.24 22.30 0.82
C ASN A 67 7.77 22.41 0.84
N LEU A 68 8.38 22.94 -0.22
CA LEU A 68 9.84 23.03 -0.35
C LEU A 68 10.40 24.41 0.08
N LEU A 69 9.54 25.38 0.37
CA LEU A 69 9.93 26.69 0.89
C LEU A 69 9.97 26.72 2.42
N ASP A 70 9.25 25.81 3.07
CA ASP A 70 9.03 25.81 4.51
C ASP A 70 8.99 24.38 5.06
N ASP A 71 10.15 23.91 5.53
CA ASP A 71 10.32 22.59 6.15
C ASP A 71 9.59 22.45 7.50
N SER A 72 9.11 23.55 8.09
CA SER A 72 8.35 23.49 9.34
C SER A 72 6.91 23.01 9.13
N LYS A 73 6.41 23.08 7.89
CA LYS A 73 5.06 22.62 7.57
C LYS A 73 5.00 21.10 7.50
N PRO A 74 4.01 20.47 8.14
CA PRO A 74 3.83 19.04 8.05
C PRO A 74 3.51 18.63 6.61
N GLU A 75 3.92 17.41 6.26
CA GLU A 75 3.53 16.81 5.00
C GLU A 75 2.00 16.59 4.95
N ASN A 76 1.36 17.00 3.86
CA ASN A 76 -0.06 16.71 3.61
C ASN A 76 -0.18 15.39 2.86
N PHE A 77 -1.15 14.55 3.22
CA PHE A 77 -1.38 13.26 2.55
C PHE A 77 -2.81 13.13 2.05
N CYS A 78 -2.96 12.48 0.90
CA CYS A 78 -4.26 12.16 0.30
C CYS A 78 -4.29 10.69 -0.10
N SER A 79 -5.21 9.93 0.50
CA SER A 79 -5.41 8.51 0.23
C SER A 79 -6.29 8.31 -1.00
N HIS A 80 -5.85 7.43 -1.91
CA HIS A 80 -6.50 7.21 -3.21
C HIS A 80 -7.24 5.89 -3.28
N CYS A 81 -6.61 4.82 -2.81
CA CYS A 81 -7.21 3.48 -2.75
C CYS A 81 -6.62 2.68 -1.59
N LYS A 82 -7.38 1.70 -1.10
CA LYS A 82 -7.01 0.89 0.06
C LYS A 82 -7.42 -0.56 -0.11
N GLU A 83 -6.64 -1.43 0.52
CA GLU A 83 -6.92 -2.86 0.65
C GLU A 83 -6.82 -3.22 2.14
N HIS A 84 -7.83 -3.93 2.64
CA HIS A 84 -7.86 -4.40 4.02
C HIS A 84 -8.04 -5.91 4.04
N SER A 85 -7.17 -6.61 4.77
CA SER A 85 -7.20 -8.07 4.88
C SER A 85 -7.05 -8.53 6.32
N ILE A 86 -7.83 -9.54 6.70
CA ILE A 86 -7.57 -10.33 7.91
C ILE A 86 -6.51 -11.36 7.55
N THR A 87 -5.42 -11.42 8.30
CA THR A 87 -4.24 -12.26 8.00
C THR A 87 -3.91 -13.25 9.12
N ALA A 88 -4.72 -13.28 10.18
CA ALA A 88 -4.62 -14.29 11.22
C ALA A 88 -4.60 -15.70 10.60
N PHE A 89 -3.62 -16.50 10.99
CA PHE A 89 -3.42 -17.86 10.48
C PHE A 89 -3.14 -17.98 8.96
N MET A 90 -2.78 -16.88 8.28
CA MET A 90 -2.28 -16.93 6.90
C MET A 90 -0.74 -16.99 6.88
N GLU A 91 -0.16 -17.81 6.01
CA GLU A 91 1.28 -17.83 5.75
C GLU A 91 1.65 -16.82 4.66
N GLN A 92 0.72 -16.60 3.73
CA GLN A 92 0.93 -15.73 2.60
C GLN A 92 -0.41 -15.11 2.18
N THR A 93 -0.37 -13.86 1.71
CA THR A 93 -1.48 -13.23 1.00
C THR A 93 -0.96 -12.30 -0.09
N TYR A 94 -1.86 -11.72 -0.88
CA TYR A 94 -1.55 -10.74 -1.91
C TYR A 94 -2.41 -9.51 -1.72
N PHE A 95 -1.94 -8.37 -2.23
CA PHE A 95 -2.72 -7.15 -2.28
C PHE A 95 -2.71 -6.57 -3.69
N LYS A 96 -3.78 -5.82 -3.99
CA LYS A 96 -3.97 -5.10 -5.23
C LYS A 96 -4.48 -3.70 -4.92
N LEU A 97 -3.78 -2.67 -5.38
CA LEU A 97 -4.23 -1.28 -5.30
C LEU A 97 -4.36 -0.72 -6.72
N ALA A 98 -5.59 -0.43 -7.15
CA ALA A 98 -5.86 0.18 -8.43
C ALA A 98 -5.60 1.68 -8.35
N LEU A 99 -4.53 2.18 -8.97
CA LEU A 99 -4.21 3.60 -8.94
C LEU A 99 -5.23 4.37 -9.79
N PRO A 100 -5.93 5.38 -9.24
CA PRO A 100 -6.90 6.13 -10.02
C PRO A 100 -6.24 6.89 -11.16
N MET A 101 -6.91 6.91 -12.31
CA MET A 101 -6.44 7.64 -13.49
C MET A 101 -6.54 9.16 -13.35
N THR A 102 -7.42 9.61 -12.46
CA THR A 102 -7.71 11.02 -12.18
C THR A 102 -6.79 11.63 -11.12
N ALA A 103 -5.95 10.83 -10.46
CA ALA A 103 -5.02 11.35 -9.48
C ALA A 103 -3.82 12.04 -10.12
N VAL A 104 -3.07 12.75 -9.29
CA VAL A 104 -1.89 13.50 -9.68
C VAL A 104 -0.66 12.59 -9.74
N PRO A 105 0.18 12.63 -10.79
CA PRO A 105 1.42 11.85 -10.84
C PRO A 105 2.47 12.44 -9.87
N CYS A 106 3.62 11.77 -9.73
CA CYS A 106 4.78 12.36 -9.08
C CYS A 106 5.28 13.57 -9.90
N PHE A 107 5.51 14.71 -9.23
CA PHE A 107 6.21 15.86 -9.81
C PHE A 107 6.90 16.69 -8.73
N THR A 108 7.85 17.51 -9.14
CA THR A 108 8.56 18.45 -8.27
C THR A 108 8.65 19.80 -8.98
N THR A 109 8.30 20.87 -8.29
CA THR A 109 8.58 22.26 -8.70
C THR A 109 9.53 22.90 -7.70
N GLU A 110 9.77 24.20 -7.83
CA GLU A 110 10.52 24.99 -6.85
C GLU A 110 9.79 25.17 -5.50
N PHE A 111 8.46 25.02 -5.47
CA PHE A 111 7.64 25.28 -4.28
C PHE A 111 7.07 24.03 -3.63
N VAL A 112 6.79 23.00 -4.43
CA VAL A 112 6.05 21.83 -3.98
C VAL A 112 6.57 20.56 -4.60
N LYS A 113 6.56 19.48 -3.82
CA LYS A 113 6.86 18.13 -4.26
C LYS A 113 5.70 17.21 -3.96
N ILE A 114 5.19 16.54 -5.00
CA ILE A 114 4.22 15.46 -4.87
C ILE A 114 4.93 14.13 -5.09
N ARG A 115 4.88 13.27 -4.07
CA ARG A 115 5.43 11.91 -4.11
C ARG A 115 4.34 10.89 -3.80
N TRP A 116 4.44 9.69 -4.37
CA TRP A 116 3.56 8.59 -4.02
C TRP A 116 4.22 7.67 -3.00
N ARG A 117 3.43 7.12 -2.09
CA ARG A 117 3.84 6.02 -1.22
C ARG A 117 2.72 5.00 -1.05
N ILE A 118 3.12 3.78 -0.75
CA ILE A 118 2.23 2.76 -0.21
C ILE A 118 2.42 2.76 1.30
N HIS A 119 1.35 3.08 2.02
CA HIS A 119 1.29 3.05 3.47
C HIS A 119 0.74 1.70 3.93
N PHE A 120 1.55 0.98 4.69
CA PHE A 120 1.18 -0.29 5.29
C PHE A 120 0.95 -0.09 6.78
N GLN A 121 -0.15 -0.64 7.28
CA GLN A 121 -0.40 -0.82 8.71
C GLN A 121 -0.61 -2.30 8.97
N PHE A 122 0.09 -2.81 9.99
CA PHE A 122 0.02 -4.19 10.43
C PHE A 122 -0.47 -4.20 11.86
N VAL A 123 -1.54 -4.93 12.14
CA VAL A 123 -1.93 -5.27 13.51
C VAL A 123 -1.21 -6.57 13.84
N ILE A 124 -0.34 -6.53 14.84
CA ILE A 124 0.49 -7.66 15.25
C ILE A 124 0.26 -8.02 16.72
N THR A 125 0.59 -9.25 17.08
CA THR A 125 0.64 -9.70 18.48
C THR A 125 1.79 -10.67 18.68
N ARG A 126 2.37 -10.67 19.88
CA ARG A 126 3.36 -11.68 20.33
C ARG A 126 2.71 -12.83 21.10
N ASP A 127 1.42 -12.70 21.40
CA ASP A 127 0.70 -13.71 22.15
C ASP A 127 0.38 -14.91 21.26
N LYS A 128 0.21 -16.07 21.90
CA LYS A 128 -0.24 -17.28 21.23
C LYS A 128 -1.72 -17.11 20.86
N LEU A 129 -2.03 -17.21 19.57
CA LEU A 129 -3.40 -17.07 19.06
C LEU A 129 -4.34 -18.19 19.54
N MET A 130 -3.76 -19.35 19.83
CA MET A 130 -4.46 -20.51 20.37
C MET A 130 -4.09 -20.69 21.84
N SER A 131 -5.11 -20.75 22.69
CA SER A 131 -4.95 -21.08 24.10
C SER A 131 -4.85 -22.59 24.31
N SER A 132 -4.20 -22.99 25.40
CA SER A 132 -4.00 -24.40 25.74
C SER A 132 -5.33 -25.07 26.05
N PHE A 133 -5.45 -26.33 25.64
CA PHE A 133 -6.65 -27.16 25.76
C PHE A 133 -7.17 -27.22 27.20
N LYS A 134 -8.33 -26.63 27.47
CA LYS A 134 -9.21 -27.10 28.54
C LYS A 134 -10.27 -27.96 27.85
N ASN A 135 -10.30 -29.27 28.15
CA ASN A 135 -11.28 -30.24 27.64
C ASN A 135 -11.18 -30.67 26.17
N GLY A 136 -9.97 -30.67 25.57
CA GLY A 136 -9.75 -31.24 24.24
C GLY A 136 -10.16 -30.36 23.06
N GLN A 137 -10.58 -29.11 23.30
CA GLN A 137 -10.81 -28.11 22.26
C GLN A 137 -9.78 -26.98 22.41
N SER A 138 -9.17 -26.56 21.30
CA SER A 138 -8.35 -25.35 21.28
C SER A 138 -9.25 -24.15 21.00
N LEU A 139 -9.22 -23.18 21.90
CA LEU A 139 -9.99 -21.95 21.79
C LEU A 139 -9.06 -20.81 21.34
N LEU A 140 -9.60 -19.93 20.50
CA LEU A 140 -8.97 -18.66 20.18
C LEU A 140 -8.73 -17.87 21.47
N ALA A 141 -7.62 -17.15 21.55
CA ALA A 141 -7.35 -16.30 22.70
C ALA A 141 -8.34 -15.12 22.73
N ASP A 142 -9.05 -14.96 23.85
CA ASP A 142 -10.08 -13.91 24.00
C ASP A 142 -9.49 -12.51 24.17
N ASN A 143 -8.28 -12.39 24.72
CA ASN A 143 -7.60 -11.13 24.98
C ASN A 143 -6.16 -11.21 24.48
N LEU A 144 -5.90 -10.62 23.30
CA LEU A 144 -4.57 -10.52 22.72
C LEU A 144 -4.01 -9.13 22.94
N ASN A 145 -2.76 -9.03 23.37
CA ASN A 145 -2.01 -7.79 23.36
C ASN A 145 -1.63 -7.45 21.92
N ILE A 146 -2.28 -6.43 21.36
CA ILE A 146 -2.08 -6.02 19.96
C ILE A 146 -1.25 -4.73 19.87
N GLU A 147 -0.43 -4.67 18.85
CA GLU A 147 0.38 -3.51 18.48
C GLU A 147 0.12 -3.17 17.02
N THR A 148 0.06 -1.88 16.67
CA THR A 148 -0.05 -1.44 15.28
C THR A 148 1.28 -0.90 14.78
N VAL A 149 1.87 -1.58 13.81
CA VAL A 149 3.13 -1.17 13.17
C VAL A 149 2.82 -0.53 11.82
N LYS A 150 3.41 0.64 11.56
CA LYS A 150 3.24 1.37 10.30
C LYS A 150 4.53 1.40 9.50
N TRP A 151 4.44 1.23 8.19
CA TRP A 151 5.58 1.29 7.30
C TRP A 151 5.22 1.94 5.97
N ASN A 152 6.15 2.71 5.39
CA ASN A 152 5.91 3.49 4.18
C ASN A 152 6.90 3.08 3.08
N LEU A 153 6.38 2.70 1.91
CA LEU A 153 7.18 2.40 0.73
C LEU A 153 7.02 3.50 -0.33
N PRO A 154 8.05 4.29 -0.63
CA PRO A 154 7.99 5.22 -1.76
C PRO A 154 7.88 4.46 -3.09
N ILE A 155 6.96 4.91 -3.95
CA ILE A 155 6.80 4.43 -5.32
C ILE A 155 6.85 5.61 -6.29
N ASN A 156 7.14 5.33 -7.56
CA ASN A 156 7.10 6.35 -8.60
C ASN A 156 5.84 6.16 -9.45
N VAL A 157 5.02 7.20 -9.60
CA VAL A 157 3.80 7.17 -10.41
C VAL A 157 3.90 8.22 -11.49
N LEU A 158 3.88 7.78 -12.74
CA LEU A 158 3.98 8.61 -13.93
C LEU A 158 2.60 8.91 -14.52
N THR A 159 2.55 9.91 -15.40
CA THR A 159 1.35 10.20 -16.18
C THR A 159 0.91 8.99 -17.02
N CYS A 160 -0.40 8.89 -17.26
CA CYS A 160 -0.93 7.98 -18.26
C CYS A 160 -0.98 8.64 -19.65
N SER A 161 -1.19 7.84 -20.69
CA SER A 161 -1.43 8.37 -22.04
C SER A 161 -2.73 9.20 -22.02
N PRO A 162 -2.78 10.39 -22.65
CA PRO A 162 -3.98 11.22 -22.69
C PRO A 162 -5.19 10.50 -23.31
N PHE A 163 -4.96 9.56 -24.24
CA PHE A 163 -6.02 8.70 -24.77
C PHE A 163 -6.71 7.90 -23.65
N ASN A 164 -5.93 7.32 -22.75
CA ASN A 164 -6.49 6.54 -21.64
C ASN A 164 -7.26 7.45 -20.68
N ALA A 165 -6.73 8.65 -20.39
CA ALA A 165 -7.43 9.61 -19.53
C ALA A 165 -8.80 10.03 -20.09
N SER A 166 -8.91 10.21 -21.41
CA SER A 166 -10.18 10.57 -22.06
C SER A 166 -11.29 9.52 -21.89
N LEU A 167 -10.93 8.23 -21.81
CA LEU A 167 -11.89 7.12 -21.61
C LEU A 167 -12.55 7.14 -20.22
N VAL A 168 -11.90 7.77 -19.23
CA VAL A 168 -12.43 7.88 -17.87
C VAL A 168 -13.44 9.04 -17.79
N CYS A 169 -13.16 10.14 -18.50
CA CYS A 169 -14.07 11.29 -18.58
C CYS A 169 -15.33 11.01 -19.41
N SER A 170 -15.27 10.10 -20.39
CA SER A 170 -16.46 9.72 -21.17
C SER A 170 -17.46 8.85 -20.39
N ASN A 171 -17.07 8.32 -19.24
CA ASN A 171 -17.92 7.49 -18.38
C ASN A 171 -18.51 8.25 -17.18
N SER A 172 -18.30 9.57 -17.07
CA SER A 172 -19.16 10.36 -16.19
C SER A 172 -20.53 10.48 -16.86
N ASP A 173 -21.56 9.94 -16.21
CA ASP A 173 -22.95 10.10 -16.61
C ASP A 173 -23.18 11.52 -17.13
N SER A 174 -23.69 11.60 -18.35
CA SER A 174 -23.96 12.86 -19.03
C SER A 174 -25.04 13.62 -18.27
N THR A 175 -24.64 14.44 -17.30
CA THR A 175 -25.53 15.47 -16.75
C THR A 175 -25.55 16.61 -17.76
N THR A 176 -26.45 16.51 -18.74
CA THR A 176 -26.79 17.62 -19.64
C THR A 176 -27.34 18.77 -18.79
N PHE A 177 -26.59 19.87 -18.71
CA PHE A 177 -27.16 21.15 -18.30
C PHE A 177 -28.00 21.67 -19.46
N VAL A 178 -29.33 21.62 -19.29
CA VAL A 178 -30.26 22.37 -20.14
C VAL A 178 -30.32 23.78 -19.58
N ILE A 179 -30.08 24.76 -20.47
CA ILE A 179 -30.13 26.21 -20.20
C ILE A 179 -31.58 26.64 -19.90
#